data_AF-A0A3M1TQW8-F1
#
_entry.id   AF-A0A3M1TQW8-F1
#
_cell.length_a   1.000
_cell.length_b   1.000
_cell.length_c   1.000
_cell.angle_alpha   90.00
_cell.angle_beta   90.00
_cell.angle_gamma   90.00
#
_symmetry.space_group_name_H-M   'P 1'
#
loop_
_entity.id
_entity.type
_entity.pdbx_description
1 polymer ?
#
loop_
_entity_poly.entity_id
_entity_poly.type
_entity_poly.pdbx_seq_one_letter_code
_entity_poly.pdbx_strand_id
1 'polypeptide(L)'
;MSKHPLAFQHLSRLNELVTNASICRVAVERGLTDHDAVRRCADADAAIAEEVQALARERGWSLPARKSYAWSYLDAVEDPLPRILRIVDRDVFELDGIRRETDDDDVASLAAELLSERRVLQHELEDPRPALGLPGAK
;
A
#
# COMPACT_ATOMS: atom_id res chain seq x y z
N MET A 1 -29.75 4.35 0.52
CA MET A 1 -28.80 4.89 1.53
C MET A 1 -27.88 3.75 1.92
N SER A 2 -26.56 3.91 1.73
CA SER A 2 -25.57 2.94 2.20
C SER A 2 -25.80 2.69 3.69
N LYS A 3 -25.96 1.44 4.11
CA LYS A 3 -26.22 1.06 5.51
C LYS A 3 -25.00 1.27 6.44
N HIS A 4 -23.83 1.59 5.88
CA HIS A 4 -22.60 1.67 6.63
C HIS A 4 -22.04 3.11 6.72
N PRO A 5 -21.47 3.52 7.87
CA PRO A 5 -20.80 4.82 8.07
C PRO A 5 -19.64 5.06 7.07
N LEU A 6 -19.25 6.32 6.90
CA LEU A 6 -18.13 6.70 6.03
C LEU A 6 -16.83 6.04 6.48
N ALA A 7 -16.53 6.06 7.78
CA ALA A 7 -15.42 5.34 8.39
C ALA A 7 -15.34 3.85 8.01
N PHE A 8 -16.48 3.15 7.89
CA PHE A 8 -16.49 1.75 7.43
C PHE A 8 -16.08 1.63 5.96
N GLN A 9 -16.51 2.55 5.11
CA GLN A 9 -16.14 2.55 3.69
C GLN A 9 -14.64 2.81 3.53
N HIS A 10 -14.12 3.78 4.28
CA HIS A 10 -12.69 4.08 4.32
C HIS A 10 -11.86 2.92 4.87
N LEU A 11 -12.27 2.31 5.99
CA LEU A 11 -11.56 1.15 6.54
C LEU A 11 -11.60 -0.05 5.59
N SER A 12 -12.73 -0.28 4.91
CA SER A 12 -12.83 -1.30 3.85
C SER A 12 -11.87 -1.01 2.71
N ARG A 13 -11.68 0.26 2.36
CA ARG A 13 -10.77 0.66 1.31
C ARG A 13 -9.30 0.52 1.73
N LEU A 14 -8.95 0.90 2.96
CA LEU A 14 -7.63 0.64 3.53
C LEU A 14 -7.31 -0.85 3.51
N ASN A 15 -8.25 -1.69 3.94
CA ASN A 15 -8.11 -3.15 3.88
C ASN A 15 -7.77 -3.65 2.48
N GLU A 16 -8.39 -3.09 1.45
CA GLU A 16 -8.08 -3.46 0.06
C GLU A 16 -6.65 -3.10 -0.33
N LEU A 17 -6.21 -1.87 0.00
CA LEU A 17 -4.89 -1.33 -0.34
C LEU A 17 -3.73 -2.08 0.32
N VAL A 18 -3.97 -2.77 1.45
CA VAL A 18 -2.97 -3.55 2.20
C VAL A 18 -3.10 -5.06 2.05
N THR A 19 -4.14 -5.53 1.35
CA THR A 19 -4.34 -6.96 1.06
C THR A 19 -4.32 -7.23 -0.43
N ASN A 20 -5.50 -7.47 -1.03
CA ASN A 20 -5.70 -7.97 -2.37
C ASN A 20 -5.32 -6.97 -3.48
N ALA A 21 -5.28 -5.68 -3.16
CA ALA A 21 -4.90 -4.61 -4.08
C ALA A 21 -3.58 -3.94 -3.70
N SER A 22 -2.82 -4.49 -2.74
CA SER A 22 -1.46 -4.03 -2.50
C SER A 22 -0.57 -4.40 -3.70
N ILE A 23 -0.01 -3.39 -4.36
CA ILE A 23 0.96 -3.61 -5.43
C ILE A 23 2.27 -4.18 -4.88
N CYS A 24 2.70 -3.75 -3.70
CA CYS A 24 3.96 -4.18 -3.08
C CYS A 24 3.91 -5.67 -2.76
N ARG A 25 2.84 -6.12 -2.08
CA ARG A 25 2.63 -7.53 -1.76
C ARG A 25 2.55 -8.38 -3.02
N VAL A 26 1.76 -7.96 -4.01
CA VAL A 26 1.67 -8.72 -5.26
C VAL A 26 3.01 -8.80 -5.98
N ALA A 27 3.77 -7.71 -6.03
CA ALA A 27 5.06 -7.68 -6.69
C ALA A 27 6.07 -8.64 -6.03
N VAL A 28 6.04 -8.73 -4.70
CA VAL A 28 6.90 -9.64 -3.93
C VAL A 28 6.42 -11.09 -4.03
N GLU A 29 5.14 -11.36 -3.76
CA GLU A 29 4.56 -12.71 -3.75
C GLU A 29 4.67 -13.41 -5.10
N ARG A 30 4.63 -12.64 -6.20
CA ARG A 30 4.80 -13.15 -7.57
C ARG A 30 6.25 -13.13 -8.07
N GLY A 31 7.19 -12.64 -7.28
CA GLY A 31 8.60 -12.52 -7.68
C GLY A 31 8.83 -11.58 -8.87
N LEU A 32 8.03 -10.52 -8.98
CA LEU A 32 8.13 -9.54 -10.08
C LEU A 32 9.32 -8.60 -9.89
N THR A 33 9.76 -8.38 -8.63
CA THR A 33 10.89 -7.49 -8.33
C THR A 33 11.61 -7.94 -7.06
N ASP A 34 12.92 -7.73 -7.04
CA ASP A 34 13.79 -7.92 -5.87
C ASP A 34 14.16 -6.59 -5.19
N HIS A 35 13.44 -5.51 -5.49
CA HIS A 35 13.76 -4.20 -4.93
C HIS A 35 13.46 -4.15 -3.42
N ASP A 36 14.47 -3.84 -2.60
CA ASP A 36 14.37 -3.86 -1.14
C ASP A 36 13.27 -2.95 -0.60
N ALA A 37 13.08 -1.77 -1.19
CA ALA A 37 12.02 -0.83 -0.79
C ALA A 37 10.62 -1.46 -0.95
N VAL A 38 10.41 -2.20 -2.04
CA VAL A 38 9.12 -2.84 -2.34
C VAL A 38 8.86 -3.98 -1.35
N ARG A 39 9.90 -4.76 -0.99
CA ARG A 39 9.82 -5.78 0.06
C ARG A 39 9.44 -5.19 1.42
N ARG A 40 10.15 -4.15 1.87
CA ARG A 40 9.84 -3.49 3.15
C ARG A 40 8.42 -2.92 3.17
N CYS A 41 7.97 -2.33 2.07
CA CYS A 41 6.61 -1.82 1.95
C CYS A 41 5.56 -2.95 1.96
N ALA A 42 5.85 -4.11 1.37
CA ALA A 42 4.99 -5.28 1.45
C ALA A 42 4.87 -5.83 2.88
N ASP A 43 5.96 -5.83 3.65
CA ASP A 43 5.95 -6.23 5.06
C ASP A 43 5.14 -5.24 5.91
N ALA A 44 5.30 -3.93 5.66
CA ALA A 44 4.49 -2.89 6.31
C ALA A 44 3.00 -3.04 5.99
N ASP A 45 2.65 -3.33 4.74
CA ASP A 45 1.27 -3.63 4.34
C ASP A 45 0.70 -4.83 5.12
N ALA A 46 1.49 -5.88 5.35
CA ALA A 46 1.05 -7.02 6.15
C ALA A 46 0.78 -6.64 7.61
N ALA A 47 1.63 -5.81 8.22
CA ALA A 47 1.42 -5.31 9.58
C ALA A 47 0.16 -4.44 9.68
N ILE A 48 -0.01 -3.46 8.78
CA ILE A 48 -1.18 -2.58 8.74
C ILE A 48 -2.46 -3.36 8.44
N ALA A 49 -2.40 -4.43 7.66
CA ALA A 49 -3.55 -5.31 7.43
C ALA A 49 -4.09 -5.91 8.74
N GLU A 50 -3.21 -6.32 9.66
CA GLU A 50 -3.63 -6.83 10.96
C GLU A 50 -4.29 -5.73 11.83
N GLU A 51 -3.76 -4.50 11.79
CA GLU A 51 -4.34 -3.37 12.51
C GLU A 51 -5.72 -2.98 11.97
N VAL A 52 -5.89 -2.95 10.65
CA VAL A 52 -7.18 -2.71 9.97
C VAL A 52 -8.21 -3.77 10.37
N GLN A 53 -7.82 -5.04 10.44
CA GLN A 53 -8.70 -6.12 10.89
C GLN A 53 -9.00 -6.02 12.39
N ALA A 54 -8.02 -5.63 13.21
CA ALA A 54 -8.23 -5.38 14.64
C ALA A 54 -9.27 -4.28 14.87
N LEU A 55 -9.10 -3.12 14.22
CA LEU A 55 -10.05 -2.01 14.32
C LEU A 55 -11.45 -2.42 13.84
N ALA A 56 -11.55 -3.16 12.74
CA ALA A 56 -12.84 -3.67 12.29
C ALA A 56 -13.52 -4.57 13.33
N ARG A 57 -12.77 -5.46 14.00
CA ARG A 57 -13.29 -6.30 15.08
C ARG A 57 -13.76 -5.47 16.28
N GLU A 58 -12.99 -4.46 16.68
CA GLU A 58 -13.35 -3.55 17.78
C GLU A 58 -14.65 -2.79 17.49
N ARG A 59 -14.86 -2.37 16.24
CA ARG A 59 -16.07 -1.68 15.80
C ARG A 59 -17.23 -2.62 15.45
N GLY A 60 -17.05 -3.94 15.59
CA GLY A 60 -18.07 -4.95 15.25
C GLY A 60 -18.39 -5.01 13.74
N TRP A 61 -17.45 -4.59 12.90
CA TRP A 61 -17.59 -4.54 11.45
C TRP A 61 -17.01 -5.78 10.78
N SER A 62 -17.66 -6.22 9.70
CA SER A 62 -17.15 -7.28 8.84
C SER A 62 -16.66 -6.66 7.54
N LEU A 63 -15.34 -6.66 7.35
CA LEU A 63 -14.72 -6.14 6.14
C LEU A 63 -14.92 -7.14 4.98
N PRO A 64 -15.21 -6.66 3.76
CA PRO A 64 -15.46 -7.54 2.63
C PRO A 64 -14.19 -8.29 2.22
N ALA A 65 -14.30 -9.61 2.07
CA ALA A 65 -13.31 -10.40 1.35
C ALA A 65 -13.42 -10.07 -0.14
N ARG A 66 -12.53 -9.23 -0.66
CA ARG A 66 -12.50 -8.91 -2.09
C ARG A 66 -11.68 -9.94 -2.87
N LYS A 67 -12.09 -10.18 -4.12
CA LYS A 67 -11.33 -11.01 -5.06
C LYS A 67 -9.94 -10.40 -5.26
N SER A 68 -8.92 -11.26 -5.37
CA SER A 68 -7.55 -10.84 -5.70
C SER A 68 -7.56 -9.93 -6.92
N TYR A 69 -6.92 -8.77 -6.80
CA TYR A 69 -6.86 -7.82 -7.91
C TYR A 69 -5.95 -8.40 -9.00
N ALA A 70 -6.49 -8.57 -10.19
CA ALA A 70 -5.70 -9.04 -11.33
C ALA A 70 -4.85 -7.89 -11.84
N TRP A 71 -3.59 -7.86 -11.42
CA TRP A 71 -2.57 -6.97 -11.98
C TRP A 71 -2.10 -7.47 -13.35
N SER A 72 -3.03 -7.69 -14.28
CA SER A 72 -2.85 -8.40 -15.57
C SER A 72 -1.79 -7.82 -16.51
N TYR A 73 -1.18 -6.69 -16.15
CA TYR A 73 -0.25 -5.94 -16.97
C TYR A 73 1.15 -5.81 -16.34
N LEU A 74 1.44 -6.54 -15.25
CA LEU A 74 2.79 -6.58 -14.66
C LEU A 74 3.60 -7.79 -15.13
N ASP A 75 2.94 -8.90 -15.46
CA ASP A 75 3.60 -10.19 -15.73
C ASP A 75 4.40 -10.21 -17.06
N ALA A 76 4.36 -9.14 -17.87
CA ALA A 76 5.00 -9.06 -19.18
C ALA A 76 5.93 -7.83 -19.34
N VAL A 77 6.33 -7.18 -18.24
CA VAL A 77 7.15 -5.96 -18.27
C VAL A 77 8.59 -6.28 -17.88
N GLU A 78 9.56 -5.83 -18.67
CA GLU A 78 11.00 -6.02 -18.42
C GLU A 78 11.48 -5.35 -17.12
N ASP A 79 10.94 -4.16 -16.81
CA ASP A 79 11.12 -3.47 -15.54
C ASP A 79 9.75 -3.03 -14.97
N PRO A 80 9.27 -3.65 -13.87
CA PRO A 80 7.99 -3.29 -13.27
C PRO A 80 8.03 -2.02 -12.42
N LEU A 81 9.20 -1.49 -12.05
CA LEU A 81 9.33 -0.38 -11.10
C LEU A 81 8.60 0.90 -11.53
N PRO A 82 8.69 1.37 -12.79
CA PRO A 82 7.95 2.57 -13.21
C PRO A 82 6.43 2.39 -13.10
N ARG A 83 5.93 1.16 -13.24
CA ARG A 83 4.51 0.85 -13.10
C ARG A 83 4.09 0.77 -11.65
N ILE A 84 4.94 0.19 -10.79
CA ILE A 84 4.75 0.20 -9.34
C ILE A 84 4.68 1.63 -8.84
N LEU A 85 5.62 2.50 -9.23
CA LEU A 85 5.64 3.92 -8.85
C LEU A 85 4.33 4.63 -9.20
N ARG A 86 3.82 4.48 -10.43
CA ARG A 86 2.52 5.09 -10.82
C ARG A 86 1.33 4.62 -9.98
N ILE A 87 1.36 3.37 -9.52
CA ILE A 87 0.32 2.83 -8.64
C ILE A 87 0.47 3.43 -7.25
N VAL A 88 1.70 3.55 -6.75
CA VAL A 88 2.01 4.21 -5.47
C VAL A 88 1.57 5.67 -5.49
N ASP A 89 1.80 6.42 -6.58
CA ASP A 89 1.33 7.81 -6.72
C ASP A 89 -0.19 7.94 -6.54
N ARG A 90 -0.94 7.01 -7.15
CA ARG A 90 -2.40 6.95 -7.00
C ARG A 90 -2.80 6.64 -5.56
N ASP A 91 -2.14 5.68 -4.94
CA ASP A 91 -2.41 5.29 -3.56
C ASP A 91 -2.12 6.46 -2.60
N VAL A 92 -1.02 7.22 -2.81
CA VAL A 92 -0.70 8.45 -2.06
C VAL A 92 -1.82 9.48 -2.15
N PHE A 93 -2.34 9.74 -3.37
CA PHE A 93 -3.45 10.65 -3.57
C PHE A 93 -4.71 10.18 -2.84
N GLU A 94 -5.04 8.90 -2.95
CA GLU A 94 -6.23 8.32 -2.35
C GLU A 94 -6.18 8.34 -0.80
N LEU A 95 -5.04 7.96 -0.22
CA LEU A 95 -4.84 7.91 1.23
C LEU A 95 -4.88 9.29 1.87
N ASP A 96 -4.33 10.31 1.20
CA ASP A 96 -4.47 11.69 1.65
C ASP A 96 -5.93 12.18 1.60
N GLY A 97 -6.73 11.71 0.64
CA GLY A 97 -8.18 11.91 0.61
C GLY A 97 -8.88 11.27 1.81
N ILE A 98 -8.69 9.96 2.00
CA ILE A 98 -9.29 9.20 3.13
C ILE A 98 -8.97 9.86 4.47
N ARG A 99 -7.70 10.19 4.71
CA ARG A 99 -7.23 10.82 5.95
C ARG A 99 -7.92 12.15 6.24
N ARG A 100 -8.27 12.94 5.20
CA ARG A 100 -8.91 14.25 5.35
C ARG A 100 -10.42 14.17 5.48
N GLU A 101 -11.03 13.17 4.86
CA GLU A 101 -12.49 13.09 4.70
C GLU A 101 -13.16 12.18 5.74
N THR A 102 -12.40 11.27 6.36
CA THR A 102 -12.94 10.37 7.37
C THR A 102 -13.35 11.11 8.65
N ASP A 103 -14.42 10.63 9.29
CA ASP A 103 -14.96 11.16 10.54
C ASP A 103 -14.54 10.34 11.78
N ASP A 104 -13.56 9.45 11.61
CA ASP A 104 -13.05 8.53 12.65
C ASP A 104 -11.52 8.65 12.75
N ASP A 105 -11.03 9.03 13.94
CA ASP A 105 -9.62 9.32 14.21
C ASP A 105 -8.71 8.08 14.08
N ASP A 106 -9.23 6.89 14.40
CA ASP A 106 -8.44 5.65 14.28
C ASP A 106 -8.25 5.29 12.79
N VAL A 107 -9.31 5.46 11.99
CA VAL A 107 -9.23 5.30 10.54
C VAL A 107 -8.31 6.35 9.91
N ALA A 108 -8.36 7.59 10.39
CA ALA A 108 -7.47 8.66 9.94
C ALA A 108 -6.00 8.34 10.26
N SER A 109 -5.74 7.77 11.43
CA SER A 109 -4.40 7.38 11.88
C SER A 109 -3.82 6.26 11.01
N LEU A 110 -4.59 5.20 10.75
CA LEU A 110 -4.18 4.11 9.85
C LEU A 110 -3.95 4.61 8.42
N ALA A 111 -4.80 5.51 7.92
CA ALA A 111 -4.58 6.13 6.61
C ALA A 111 -3.30 6.97 6.56
N ALA A 112 -2.97 7.68 7.64
CA ALA A 112 -1.76 8.48 7.75
C ALA A 112 -0.49 7.61 7.80
N GLU A 113 -0.53 6.49 8.52
CA GLU A 113 0.57 5.52 8.56
C GLU A 113 0.82 4.92 7.19
N LEU A 114 -0.22 4.40 6.53
CA LEU A 114 -0.10 3.84 5.20
C LEU A 114 0.36 4.88 4.16
N LEU A 115 -0.10 6.14 4.28
CA LEU A 115 0.38 7.25 3.46
C LEU A 115 1.88 7.51 3.66
N SER A 116 2.36 7.43 4.90
CA SER A 116 3.78 7.58 5.22
C SER A 116 4.60 6.50 4.51
N GLU A 117 4.20 5.23 4.63
CA GLU A 117 4.87 4.10 3.97
C GLU A 117 4.89 4.25 2.44
N ARG A 118 3.78 4.71 1.84
CA ARG A 118 3.72 4.95 0.39
C ARG A 118 4.63 6.10 -0.05
N ARG A 119 4.75 7.18 0.73
CA ARG A 119 5.66 8.30 0.43
C ARG A 119 7.13 7.90 0.55
N VAL A 120 7.47 7.08 1.55
CA VAL A 120 8.82 6.51 1.68
C VAL A 120 9.16 5.68 0.45
N LEU A 121 8.26 4.77 0.05
CA LEU A 121 8.45 3.97 -1.16
C LEU A 121 8.56 4.83 -2.42
N GLN A 122 7.68 5.82 -2.60
CA GLN A 122 7.71 6.75 -3.71
C GLN A 122 9.08 7.42 -3.82
N HIS A 123 9.58 7.99 -2.72
CA HIS A 123 10.89 8.64 -2.68
C HIS A 123 12.03 7.69 -3.05
N GLU A 124 12.00 6.45 -2.55
CA GLU A 124 13.04 5.46 -2.86
C GLU A 124 13.01 4.95 -4.30
N LEU A 125 11.84 4.93 -4.94
CA LEU A 125 11.69 4.55 -6.35
C LEU A 125 11.96 5.72 -7.32
N GLU A 126 11.75 6.96 -6.89
CA GLU A 126 12.03 8.18 -7.65
C GLU A 126 13.52 8.56 -7.66
N ASP A 127 14.27 8.14 -6.65
CA ASP A 127 15.70 8.42 -6.50
C ASP A 127 16.52 7.23 -7.04
N PRO A 128 16.91 7.23 -8.33
CA PRO A 128 17.82 6.22 -8.87
C PRO A 128 19.22 6.54 -8.32
N ARG A 129 19.46 6.32 -7.02
CA ARG A 129 20.83 6.39 -6.54
C ARG A 129 21.58 5.26 -7.25
N PRO A 130 22.57 5.55 -8.10
CA PRO A 130 23.52 4.51 -8.42
C PRO A 130 24.09 4.04 -7.09
N ALA A 131 24.22 2.73 -6.90
CA ALA A 131 25.04 2.21 -5.83
C ALA A 131 26.39 2.96 -5.93
N LEU A 132 26.66 3.85 -4.97
CA LEU A 132 27.92 4.56 -4.87
C LEU A 132 28.97 3.51 -4.46
N GLY A 133 29.37 2.67 -5.41
CA GLY A 133 30.63 1.97 -5.36
C GLY A 133 31.69 3.07 -5.42
N LEU A 134 32.22 3.44 -4.26
CA LEU A 134 33.40 4.31 -4.20
C LEU A 134 34.48 3.69 -5.09
N PRO A 135 34.95 4.37 -6.15
CA PRO A 135 36.05 3.86 -6.95
C PRO A 135 37.32 4.01 -6.10
N GLY A 136 37.73 2.94 -5.41
CA GLY A 136 38.94 2.98 -4.61
C GLY A 136 39.16 1.97 -3.49
N ALA A 137 38.30 0.96 -3.30
CA ALA A 137 38.64 -0.14 -2.40
C ALA A 137 39.61 -1.11 -3.09
N LYS A 138 40.90 -0.77 -3.05
CA LYS A 138 42.01 -1.74 -3.12
C LYS A 138 42.55 -1.98 -1.72
#